data_AF-A0A367ZFY5-F1
#
_entry.id   AF-A0A367ZFY5-F1
#
_cell.length_a   1.000
_cell.length_b   1.000
_cell.length_c   1.000
_cell.angle_alpha   90.00
_cell.angle_beta   90.00
_cell.angle_gamma   90.00
#
_symmetry.space_group_name_H-M   'P 1'
#
loop_
_entity.id
_entity.type
_entity.pdbx_description
1 polymer ?
#
loop_
_entity_poly.entity_id
_entity_poly.type
_entity_poly.pdbx_seq_one_letter_code
_entity_poly.pdbx_strand_id
1 'polypeptide(L)'
;MIENSTSTQPELLWDFGTAYDLFISLKILHDPASVGLRPSWAAGVRSRLPQNERKFLEDIYSFFWIPLYWVYTLPQPKDATTAIFTLRQLPPAERLAALSLSAEVPAEIQNRLREVQARRAYDEADVEAVRAVDKAKGHTPSPGQIKSLLHWWTRAEEFGERYLEALQAYQQVFFAEEEQRIEAPLRLALQRAQALAEKLPLEQLIVELSQGVEFDRSFFKPRLILAPTYWSTPLLLYLEVDEHTLMILFGGRPPGDSLIPGETVPEGLMKALKALSDPTRLRILRYLEEEPHTPSQLARKLRLRAPTVTHHLAELRLAGLVQISIKEDTRLYAPRKGYLEQLCQAFEQFLQSENPSRGE
;
A
#
# COMPACT_ATOMS: atom_id res chain seq x y z
N MET A 1 -27.31 3.99 -33.97
CA MET A 1 -27.30 2.72 -33.23
C MET A 1 -26.34 2.90 -32.09
N ILE A 2 -26.88 3.11 -30.90
CA ILE A 2 -26.10 3.20 -29.67
C ILE A 2 -25.72 1.76 -29.37
N GLU A 3 -24.44 1.42 -29.49
CA GLU A 3 -23.94 0.12 -29.04
C GLU A 3 -24.22 0.03 -27.54
N ASN A 4 -25.16 -0.85 -27.19
CA ASN A 4 -25.32 -1.34 -25.83
C ASN A 4 -24.02 -2.05 -25.45
N SER A 5 -23.11 -1.33 -24.79
CA SER A 5 -22.00 -1.95 -24.06
C SER A 5 -22.62 -2.79 -22.95
N THR A 6 -22.83 -4.07 -23.26
CA THR A 6 -23.16 -5.08 -22.28
C THR A 6 -21.94 -5.20 -21.37
N SER A 7 -21.94 -4.42 -20.29
CA SER A 7 -20.91 -4.41 -19.25
C SER A 7 -20.86 -5.78 -18.58
N THR A 8 -20.05 -6.69 -19.13
CA THR A 8 -19.71 -7.95 -18.48
C THR A 8 -18.96 -7.65 -17.19
N GLN A 9 -19.41 -8.23 -16.06
CA GLN A 9 -18.65 -8.19 -14.81
C GLN A 9 -17.26 -8.79 -15.03
N PRO A 10 -16.22 -8.31 -14.33
CA PRO A 10 -14.88 -8.83 -14.47
C PRO A 10 -14.86 -10.30 -14.03
N GLU A 11 -14.01 -11.10 -14.66
CA GLU A 11 -13.63 -12.40 -14.14
C GLU A 11 -12.85 -12.18 -12.84
N LEU A 12 -13.43 -12.59 -11.72
CA LEU A 12 -12.84 -12.45 -10.40
C LEU A 12 -11.92 -13.63 -10.09
N LEU A 13 -10.65 -13.33 -9.84
CA LEU A 13 -9.58 -14.25 -9.51
C LEU A 13 -9.03 -13.94 -8.12
N TRP A 14 -8.40 -14.92 -7.50
CA TRP A 14 -7.84 -14.81 -6.15
C TRP A 14 -6.36 -15.18 -6.16
N ASP A 15 -5.57 -14.44 -5.41
CA ASP A 15 -4.17 -14.74 -5.18
C ASP A 15 -3.83 -14.65 -3.69
N PHE A 16 -2.76 -15.34 -3.29
CA PHE A 16 -2.30 -15.39 -1.91
C PHE A 16 -0.78 -15.51 -1.86
N GLY A 17 -0.15 -14.71 -1.00
CA GLY A 17 1.26 -14.83 -0.69
C GLY A 17 1.70 -13.84 0.38
N THR A 18 2.33 -14.34 1.45
CA THR A 18 2.92 -13.49 2.50
C THR A 18 4.10 -12.66 1.98
N ALA A 19 4.69 -13.05 0.85
CA ALA A 19 5.71 -12.26 0.17
C ALA A 19 5.24 -10.85 -0.22
N TYR A 20 3.93 -10.60 -0.40
CA TYR A 20 3.43 -9.24 -0.60
C TYR A 20 3.75 -8.37 0.63
N ASP A 21 3.45 -8.89 1.82
CA ASP A 21 3.71 -8.21 3.08
C ASP A 21 5.21 -8.09 3.40
N LEU A 22 6.09 -8.94 2.86
CA LEU A 22 7.55 -8.76 2.98
C LEU A 22 7.98 -7.39 2.44
N PHE A 23 7.55 -7.05 1.22
CA PHE A 23 7.94 -5.78 0.60
C PHE A 23 7.09 -4.60 1.07
N ILE A 24 5.80 -4.81 1.35
CA ILE A 24 4.91 -3.76 1.87
C ILE A 24 5.39 -3.31 3.26
N SER A 25 5.68 -4.25 4.17
CA SER A 25 6.19 -3.94 5.50
C SER A 25 7.54 -3.21 5.43
N LEU A 26 8.45 -3.66 4.56
CA LEU A 26 9.75 -3.00 4.36
C LEU A 26 9.59 -1.54 3.90
N LYS A 27 8.64 -1.27 2.98
CA LYS A 27 8.33 0.09 2.53
C LYS A 27 7.74 0.94 3.66
N ILE A 28 6.75 0.41 4.38
CA ILE A 28 6.09 1.10 5.50
C ILE A 28 7.08 1.40 6.62
N LEU A 29 8.02 0.51 6.90
CA LEU A 29 9.04 0.78 7.91
C LEU A 29 9.89 1.99 7.54
N HIS A 30 10.08 2.33 6.27
CA HIS A 30 10.78 3.56 5.85
C HIS A 30 9.87 4.78 5.71
N ASP A 31 8.56 4.57 5.55
CA ASP A 31 7.54 5.62 5.54
C ASP A 31 6.36 5.28 6.48
N PRO A 32 6.57 5.30 7.80
CA PRO A 32 5.59 4.81 8.77
C PRO A 32 4.32 5.69 8.83
N ALA A 33 4.43 6.97 8.44
CA ALA A 33 3.31 7.89 8.44
C ALA A 33 2.22 7.48 7.43
N SER A 34 2.59 6.81 6.33
CA SER A 34 1.68 6.37 5.27
C SER A 34 0.51 5.51 5.77
N VAL A 35 0.73 4.70 6.80
CA VAL A 35 -0.30 3.84 7.43
C VAL A 35 -0.56 4.20 8.91
N GLY A 36 0.04 5.29 9.40
CA GLY A 36 -0.07 5.72 10.79
C GLY A 36 0.68 4.82 11.79
N LEU A 37 1.74 4.13 11.35
CA LEU A 37 2.66 3.39 12.22
C LEU A 37 3.48 4.37 13.07
N ARG A 38 3.80 4.02 14.32
CA ARG A 38 4.59 4.88 15.19
C ARG A 38 6.05 4.98 14.69
N PRO A 39 6.57 6.19 14.38
CA PRO A 39 7.91 6.34 13.81
C PRO A 39 9.03 5.78 14.69
N SER A 40 8.91 5.89 16.02
CA SER A 40 9.89 5.36 16.97
C SER A 40 9.96 3.83 16.95
N TRP A 41 8.83 3.15 16.81
CA TRP A 41 8.79 1.69 16.70
C TRP A 41 9.39 1.23 15.36
N ALA A 42 9.01 1.89 14.26
CA ALA A 42 9.59 1.59 12.94
C ALA A 42 11.12 1.79 12.95
N ALA A 43 11.61 2.86 13.58
CA ALA A 43 13.04 3.10 13.75
C ALA A 43 13.71 2.00 14.59
N GLY A 44 13.05 1.51 15.64
CA GLY A 44 13.52 0.40 16.46
C GLY A 44 13.59 -0.95 15.72
N VAL A 45 12.72 -1.19 14.74
CA VAL A 45 12.84 -2.34 13.84
C VAL A 45 14.03 -2.15 12.89
N ARG A 46 14.12 -0.99 12.23
CA ARG A 46 15.24 -0.68 11.31
C ARG A 46 16.60 -0.74 12.00
N SER A 47 16.71 -0.41 13.28
CA SER A 47 17.97 -0.49 14.03
C SER A 47 18.46 -1.91 14.30
N ARG A 48 17.64 -2.94 14.07
CA ARG A 48 18.05 -4.36 14.17
C ARG A 48 18.86 -4.80 12.95
N LEU A 49 18.71 -4.11 11.82
CA LEU A 49 19.47 -4.39 10.61
C LEU A 49 20.94 -4.01 10.84
N PRO A 50 21.89 -4.76 10.25
CA PRO A 50 23.27 -4.32 10.24
C PRO A 50 23.43 -3.00 9.48
N GLN A 51 24.50 -2.27 9.81
CA GLN A 51 24.62 -0.85 9.46
C GLN A 51 24.62 -0.60 7.94
N ASN A 52 25.24 -1.50 7.17
CA ASN A 52 25.39 -1.34 5.72
C ASN A 52 24.07 -1.56 4.99
N GLU A 53 23.30 -2.56 5.40
CA GLU A 53 22.00 -2.94 4.86
C GLU A 53 20.96 -1.87 5.22
N ARG A 54 20.97 -1.41 6.48
CA ARG A 54 20.10 -0.30 6.91
C ARG A 54 20.35 0.95 6.07
N LYS A 55 21.61 1.37 5.94
CA LYS A 55 21.97 2.55 5.15
C LYS A 55 21.58 2.38 3.69
N PHE A 56 21.83 1.20 3.12
CA PHE A 56 21.42 0.89 1.75
C PHE A 56 19.92 1.04 1.54
N LEU A 57 19.11 0.46 2.43
CA LEU A 57 17.65 0.55 2.36
C LEU A 57 17.16 2.00 2.53
N GLU A 58 17.79 2.77 3.42
CA GLU A 58 17.56 4.22 3.58
C GLU A 58 17.92 5.03 2.33
N ASP A 59 18.96 4.62 1.57
CA ASP A 59 19.34 5.31 0.34
C ASP A 59 18.35 5.03 -0.81
N ILE A 60 17.69 3.86 -0.84
CA ILE A 60 16.86 3.44 -1.97
C ILE A 60 15.35 3.60 -1.76
N TYR A 61 14.85 3.65 -0.51
CA TYR A 61 13.39 3.61 -0.26
C TYR A 61 12.62 4.74 -0.94
N SER A 62 13.26 5.88 -1.23
CA SER A 62 12.61 7.06 -1.80
C SER A 62 12.24 6.90 -3.28
N PHE A 63 12.91 6.01 -4.02
CA PHE A 63 12.61 5.73 -5.42
C PHE A 63 12.17 4.28 -5.66
N PHE A 64 12.54 3.36 -4.77
CA PHE A 64 12.20 1.95 -4.93
C PHE A 64 10.75 1.71 -4.50
N TRP A 65 9.93 1.30 -5.47
CA TRP A 65 8.54 0.95 -5.27
C TRP A 65 8.40 -0.51 -4.83
N ILE A 66 7.21 -0.87 -4.33
CA ILE A 66 6.91 -2.24 -3.90
C ILE A 66 6.81 -3.11 -5.17
N PRO A 67 7.60 -4.18 -5.33
CA PRO A 67 7.68 -4.98 -6.56
C PRO A 67 6.49 -5.95 -6.68
N LEU A 68 5.26 -5.45 -6.59
CA LEU A 68 4.04 -6.26 -6.52
C LEU A 68 3.87 -7.16 -7.76
N TYR A 69 4.23 -6.66 -8.94
CA TYR A 69 4.20 -7.44 -10.18
C TYR A 69 5.14 -8.65 -10.11
N TRP A 70 6.37 -8.44 -9.63
CA TRP A 70 7.33 -9.53 -9.48
C TRP A 70 6.89 -10.53 -8.40
N VAL A 71 6.31 -10.06 -7.29
CA VAL A 71 5.74 -10.97 -6.28
C VAL A 71 4.61 -11.82 -6.85
N TYR A 72 3.76 -11.24 -7.71
CA TYR A 72 2.68 -11.96 -8.38
C TYR A 72 3.18 -13.12 -9.25
N THR A 73 4.33 -12.96 -9.93
CA THR A 73 4.92 -13.98 -10.80
C THR A 73 5.69 -15.08 -10.06
N LEU A 74 5.85 -14.98 -8.74
CA LEU A 74 6.53 -16.01 -7.94
C LEU A 74 5.78 -17.36 -7.97
N PRO A 75 6.51 -18.49 -7.92
CA PRO A 75 5.90 -19.80 -7.76
C PRO A 75 5.26 -19.97 -6.37
N GLN A 76 4.39 -20.97 -6.24
CA GLN A 76 3.84 -21.37 -4.93
C GLN A 76 4.82 -22.29 -4.18
N PRO A 77 4.91 -22.19 -2.83
CA PRO A 77 4.25 -21.21 -1.97
C PRO A 77 4.85 -19.80 -2.13
N LYS A 78 4.00 -18.78 -2.24
CA LYS A 78 4.41 -17.37 -2.43
C LYS A 78 4.76 -16.70 -1.09
N ASP A 79 5.75 -17.24 -0.40
CA ASP A 79 6.25 -16.74 0.90
C ASP A 79 7.60 -16.01 0.78
N ALA A 80 8.08 -15.43 1.88
CA ALA A 80 9.36 -14.70 1.89
C ALA A 80 10.56 -15.59 1.52
N THR A 81 10.51 -16.88 1.87
CA THR A 81 11.58 -17.84 1.54
C THR A 81 11.66 -18.05 0.04
N THR A 82 10.52 -18.28 -0.61
CA THR A 82 10.41 -18.42 -2.07
C THR A 82 10.80 -17.13 -2.79
N ALA A 83 10.41 -15.96 -2.28
CA ALA A 83 10.82 -14.68 -2.84
C ALA A 83 12.35 -14.53 -2.81
N ILE A 84 12.98 -14.68 -1.65
CA ILE A 84 14.44 -14.56 -1.50
C ILE A 84 15.18 -15.60 -2.34
N PHE A 85 14.68 -16.85 -2.36
CA PHE A 85 15.25 -17.92 -3.17
C PHE A 85 15.20 -17.58 -4.67
N THR A 86 14.03 -17.16 -5.18
CA THR A 86 13.83 -16.82 -6.59
C THR A 86 14.70 -15.63 -7.00
N LEU A 87 14.78 -14.60 -6.14
CA LEU A 87 15.65 -13.44 -6.38
C LEU A 87 17.13 -13.83 -6.44
N ARG A 88 17.56 -14.77 -5.60
CA ARG A 88 18.93 -15.30 -5.59
C ARG A 88 19.29 -16.01 -6.91
N GLN A 89 18.34 -16.69 -7.55
CA GLN A 89 18.57 -17.37 -8.83
C GLN A 89 18.83 -16.41 -10.00
N LEU A 90 18.40 -15.15 -9.88
CA LEU A 90 18.69 -14.14 -10.88
C LEU A 90 20.16 -13.70 -10.79
N PRO A 91 20.84 -13.48 -11.93
CA PRO A 91 22.12 -12.79 -11.97
C PRO A 91 22.00 -11.45 -11.22
N PRO A 92 23.01 -11.03 -10.42
CA PRO A 92 22.88 -9.82 -9.61
C PRO A 92 22.47 -8.58 -10.43
N ALA A 93 23.05 -8.40 -11.62
CA ALA A 93 22.71 -7.30 -12.53
C ALA A 93 21.25 -7.27 -13.00
N GLU A 94 20.53 -8.39 -12.97
CA GLU A 94 19.13 -8.49 -13.43
C GLU A 94 18.11 -8.21 -12.33
N ARG A 95 18.51 -8.24 -11.05
CA ARG A 95 17.59 -8.13 -9.91
C ARG A 95 16.87 -6.79 -9.86
N LEU A 96 17.57 -5.67 -10.13
CA LEU A 96 16.96 -4.34 -10.16
C LEU A 96 15.84 -4.26 -11.21
N ALA A 97 16.11 -4.76 -12.42
CA ALA A 97 15.15 -4.76 -13.50
C ALA A 97 13.95 -5.66 -13.20
N ALA A 98 14.19 -6.87 -12.68
CA ALA A 98 13.12 -7.79 -12.30
C ALA A 98 12.17 -7.21 -11.25
N LEU A 99 12.68 -6.41 -10.31
CA LEU A 99 11.88 -5.80 -9.24
C LEU A 99 11.25 -4.46 -9.64
N SER A 100 11.76 -3.77 -10.67
CA SER A 100 11.34 -2.41 -11.02
C SER A 100 10.50 -2.32 -12.28
N LEU A 101 10.65 -3.25 -13.22
CA LEU A 101 9.95 -3.23 -14.50
C LEU A 101 8.65 -4.04 -14.41
N SER A 102 7.56 -3.46 -14.89
CA SER A 102 6.23 -4.07 -14.94
C SER A 102 5.46 -3.55 -16.16
N ALA A 103 4.24 -4.05 -16.38
CA ALA A 103 3.34 -3.55 -17.42
C ALA A 103 3.01 -2.04 -17.27
N GLU A 104 3.11 -1.50 -16.06
CA GLU A 104 2.86 -0.08 -15.80
C GLU A 104 4.02 0.80 -16.27
N VAL A 105 5.22 0.26 -16.47
CA VAL A 105 6.37 1.02 -16.96
C VAL A 105 6.33 1.06 -18.48
N PRO A 106 6.21 2.24 -19.13
CA PRO A 106 6.19 2.32 -20.60
C PRO A 106 7.43 1.69 -21.23
N ALA A 107 7.26 1.02 -22.36
CA ALA A 107 8.33 0.28 -23.03
C ALA A 107 9.55 1.16 -23.34
N GLU A 108 9.33 2.44 -23.68
CA GLU A 108 10.38 3.42 -23.93
C GLU A 108 11.24 3.66 -22.67
N ILE A 109 10.61 3.69 -21.49
CA ILE A 109 11.33 3.83 -20.21
C ILE A 109 12.05 2.54 -19.84
N GLN A 110 11.42 1.38 -20.08
CA GLN A 110 12.09 0.09 -19.85
C GLN A 110 13.39 0.00 -20.67
N ASN A 111 13.31 0.30 -21.97
CA ASN A 111 14.46 0.30 -22.88
C ASN A 111 15.52 1.30 -22.44
N ARG A 112 15.11 2.53 -22.09
CA ARG A 112 16.03 3.56 -21.61
C ARG A 112 16.79 3.15 -20.34
N LEU A 113 16.11 2.57 -19.35
CA LEU A 113 16.75 2.08 -18.13
C LEU A 113 17.74 0.95 -18.41
N ARG A 114 17.42 0.05 -19.35
CA ARG A 114 18.34 -0.99 -19.84
C ARG A 114 19.54 -0.40 -20.57
N GLU A 115 19.37 0.66 -21.36
CA GLU A 115 20.47 1.38 -22.00
C GLU A 115 21.38 2.08 -20.99
N VAL A 116 20.82 2.71 -19.94
CA VAL A 116 21.59 3.31 -18.84
C VAL A 116 22.42 2.24 -18.12
N GLN A 117 21.83 1.07 -17.85
CA GLN A 117 22.53 -0.07 -17.28
C GLN A 117 23.68 -0.56 -18.17
N ALA A 118 23.43 -0.74 -19.47
CA ALA A 118 24.43 -1.19 -20.43
C ALA A 118 25.58 -0.19 -20.60
N ARG A 119 25.25 1.12 -20.67
CA ARG A 119 26.23 2.21 -20.79
C ARG A 119 27.00 2.46 -19.50
N ARG A 120 26.48 2.02 -18.34
CA ARG A 120 26.99 2.35 -17.00
C ARG A 120 27.13 3.86 -16.76
N ALA A 121 26.29 4.64 -17.44
CA ALA A 121 26.24 6.09 -17.38
C ALA A 121 24.83 6.56 -17.75
N TYR A 122 24.44 7.74 -17.25
CA TYR A 122 23.22 8.43 -17.63
C TYR A 122 23.52 9.90 -17.86
N ASP A 123 22.68 10.57 -18.65
CA ASP A 123 22.75 12.00 -18.91
C ASP A 123 21.47 12.74 -18.48
N GLU A 124 21.40 14.06 -18.71
CA GLU A 124 20.21 14.84 -18.35
C GLU A 124 18.98 14.49 -19.22
N ALA A 125 19.15 13.94 -20.43
CA ALA A 125 18.04 13.46 -21.23
C ALA A 125 17.41 12.20 -20.61
N ASP A 126 18.22 11.32 -20.03
CA ASP A 126 17.74 10.17 -19.26
C ASP A 126 16.93 10.60 -18.02
N VAL A 127 17.43 11.61 -17.29
CA VAL A 127 16.75 12.18 -16.12
C VAL A 127 15.38 12.75 -16.51
N GLU A 128 15.32 13.59 -17.53
CA GLU A 128 14.06 14.24 -17.93
C GLU A 128 13.05 13.25 -18.51
N ALA A 129 13.50 12.21 -19.22
CA ALA A 129 12.62 11.18 -19.75
C ALA A 129 11.91 10.38 -18.64
N VAL A 130 12.66 9.92 -17.63
CA VAL A 130 12.07 9.18 -16.49
C VAL A 130 11.14 10.10 -15.69
N ARG A 131 11.58 11.34 -15.44
CA ARG A 131 10.79 12.33 -14.71
C ARG A 131 9.47 12.69 -15.39
N ALA A 132 9.45 12.75 -16.72
CA ALA A 132 8.25 13.08 -17.49
C ALA A 132 7.14 12.01 -17.30
N VAL A 133 7.52 10.73 -17.24
CA VAL A 133 6.57 9.63 -17.05
C VAL A 133 6.00 9.62 -15.64
N ASP A 134 6.82 9.84 -14.61
CA ASP A 134 6.31 9.94 -13.24
C ASP A 134 5.33 11.11 -13.11
N LYS A 135 5.66 12.26 -13.71
CA LYS A 135 4.79 13.44 -13.73
C LYS A 135 3.45 13.17 -14.42
N ALA A 136 3.46 12.42 -15.52
CA ALA A 136 2.24 12.04 -16.23
C ALA A 136 1.32 11.14 -15.38
N LYS A 137 1.89 10.35 -14.47
CA LYS A 137 1.17 9.53 -13.48
C LYS A 137 0.75 10.29 -12.22
N GLY A 138 0.92 11.62 -12.20
CA GLY A 138 0.61 12.45 -11.03
C GLY A 138 1.64 12.37 -9.90
N HIS A 139 2.77 11.69 -10.11
CA HIS A 139 3.90 11.67 -9.17
C HIS A 139 4.92 12.74 -9.56
N THR A 140 5.33 13.59 -8.60
CA THR A 140 6.36 14.60 -8.86
C THR A 140 7.60 14.30 -8.03
N PRO A 141 8.41 13.30 -8.41
CA PRO A 141 9.66 13.01 -7.71
C PRO A 141 10.61 14.19 -7.82
N SER A 142 11.38 14.40 -6.76
CA SER A 142 12.48 15.37 -6.78
C SER A 142 13.54 14.95 -7.81
N PRO A 143 14.27 15.91 -8.41
CA PRO A 143 15.40 15.59 -9.29
C PRO A 143 16.43 14.67 -8.62
N GLY A 144 16.62 14.81 -7.30
CA GLY A 144 17.51 13.94 -6.52
C GLY A 144 17.06 12.48 -6.49
N GLN A 145 15.76 12.20 -6.41
CA GLN A 145 15.22 10.83 -6.46
C GLN A 145 15.47 10.17 -7.81
N ILE A 146 15.23 10.89 -8.91
CA ILE A 146 15.47 10.36 -10.26
C ILE A 146 16.97 10.11 -10.50
N LYS A 147 17.82 11.05 -10.09
CA LYS A 147 19.28 10.87 -10.19
C LYS A 147 19.76 9.68 -9.34
N SER A 148 19.21 9.49 -8.15
CA SER A 148 19.53 8.34 -7.29
C SER A 148 19.10 7.01 -7.92
N LEU A 149 17.89 6.96 -8.50
CA LEU A 149 17.41 5.82 -9.27
C LEU A 149 18.39 5.48 -10.41
N LEU A 150 18.68 6.44 -11.29
CA LEU A 150 19.54 6.23 -12.45
C LEU A 150 20.97 5.85 -12.05
N HIS A 151 21.49 6.42 -10.95
CA HIS A 151 22.79 6.04 -10.38
C HIS A 151 22.84 4.57 -9.93
N TRP A 152 21.73 4.00 -9.44
CA TRP A 152 21.67 2.57 -9.15
C TRP A 152 21.52 1.71 -10.40
N TRP A 153 20.84 2.22 -11.44
CA TRP A 153 20.78 1.54 -12.73
C TRP A 153 22.16 1.41 -13.41
N THR A 154 23.06 2.39 -13.26
CA THR A 154 24.44 2.25 -13.77
C THR A 154 25.28 1.22 -13.00
N ARG A 155 24.85 0.85 -11.79
CA ARG A 155 25.51 -0.09 -10.87
C ARG A 155 24.58 -1.25 -10.49
N ALA A 156 23.78 -1.73 -11.45
CA ALA A 156 22.73 -2.71 -11.21
C ALA A 156 23.24 -4.02 -10.56
N GLU A 157 24.48 -4.43 -10.86
CA GLU A 157 25.12 -5.61 -10.25
C GLU A 157 25.31 -5.43 -8.74
N GLU A 158 25.92 -4.32 -8.33
CA GLU A 158 26.10 -3.97 -6.91
C GLU A 158 24.75 -3.78 -6.22
N PHE A 159 23.78 -3.12 -6.87
CA PHE A 159 22.42 -3.02 -6.34
C PHE A 159 21.87 -4.41 -6.04
N GLY A 160 21.97 -5.33 -6.99
CA GLY A 160 21.40 -6.67 -6.86
C GLY A 160 22.03 -7.51 -5.76
N GLU A 161 23.33 -7.38 -5.53
CA GLU A 161 24.01 -8.01 -4.39
C GLU A 161 23.52 -7.41 -3.07
N ARG A 162 23.63 -6.08 -2.92
CA ARG A 162 23.28 -5.37 -1.69
C ARG A 162 21.80 -5.49 -1.33
N TYR A 163 20.92 -5.49 -2.33
CA TYR A 163 19.48 -5.64 -2.10
C TYR A 163 19.13 -7.06 -1.64
N LEU A 164 19.74 -8.09 -2.23
CA LEU A 164 19.52 -9.46 -1.77
C LEU A 164 20.02 -9.65 -0.33
N GLU A 165 21.20 -9.15 0.00
CA GLU A 165 21.76 -9.18 1.36
C GLU A 165 20.86 -8.43 2.36
N ALA A 166 20.44 -7.22 2.02
CA ALA A 166 19.57 -6.41 2.87
C ALA A 166 18.18 -7.06 3.06
N LEU A 167 17.60 -7.67 2.02
CA LEU A 167 16.33 -8.37 2.10
C LEU A 167 16.42 -9.63 2.97
N GLN A 168 17.54 -10.38 2.88
CA GLN A 168 17.83 -11.51 3.76
C GLN A 168 17.98 -11.08 5.22
N ALA A 169 18.75 -10.02 5.48
CA ALA A 169 18.89 -9.46 6.82
C ALA A 169 17.55 -9.02 7.38
N TYR A 170 16.74 -8.32 6.58
CA TYR A 170 15.39 -7.89 6.96
C TYR A 170 14.48 -9.06 7.30
N GLN A 171 14.50 -10.11 6.48
CA GLN A 171 13.74 -11.32 6.75
C GLN A 171 14.15 -11.97 8.07
N GLN A 172 15.46 -12.07 8.33
CA GLN A 172 15.98 -12.72 9.53
C GLN A 172 15.68 -11.94 10.81
N VAL A 173 15.83 -10.61 10.81
CA VAL A 173 15.73 -9.79 12.04
C VAL A 173 14.31 -9.34 12.38
N PHE A 174 13.37 -9.53 11.45
CA PHE A 174 12.01 -9.04 11.59
C PHE A 174 10.97 -9.92 10.88
N PHE A 175 11.07 -10.05 9.55
CA PHE A 175 9.92 -10.54 8.79
C PHE A 175 9.62 -12.03 9.01
N ALA A 176 10.59 -12.88 9.39
CA ALA A 176 10.32 -14.29 9.63
C ALA A 176 9.34 -14.54 10.79
N GLU A 177 9.48 -13.79 11.90
CA GLU A 177 8.53 -13.84 13.03
C GLU A 177 7.19 -13.20 12.65
N GLU A 178 7.27 -12.09 11.92
CA GLU A 178 6.08 -11.37 11.45
C GLU A 178 5.24 -12.19 10.46
N GLU A 179 5.88 -12.91 9.54
CA GLU A 179 5.24 -13.79 8.55
C GLU A 179 4.41 -14.87 9.23
N GLN A 180 4.97 -15.53 10.27
CA GLN A 180 4.24 -16.51 11.08
C GLN A 180 3.04 -15.88 11.79
N ARG A 181 3.19 -14.65 12.28
CA ARG A 181 2.13 -13.93 12.99
C ARG A 181 0.96 -13.55 12.07
N ILE A 182 1.24 -13.16 10.82
CA ILE A 182 0.22 -12.64 9.89
C ILE A 182 -0.38 -13.70 8.96
N GLU A 183 0.27 -14.85 8.77
CA GLU A 183 -0.20 -15.86 7.80
C GLU A 183 -1.64 -16.32 8.07
N ALA A 184 -1.93 -16.75 9.30
CA ALA A 184 -3.27 -17.23 9.66
C ALA A 184 -4.35 -16.13 9.52
N PRO A 185 -4.16 -14.91 10.07
CA PRO A 185 -5.04 -13.77 9.81
C PRO A 185 -5.28 -13.50 8.31
N LEU A 186 -4.24 -13.56 7.48
CA LEU A 186 -4.35 -13.33 6.03
C LEU A 186 -5.16 -14.42 5.33
N ARG A 187 -4.98 -15.69 5.70
CA ARG A 187 -5.79 -16.79 5.15
C ARG A 187 -7.25 -16.63 5.51
N LEU A 188 -7.56 -16.24 6.74
CA LEU A 188 -8.93 -15.93 7.18
C LEU A 188 -9.51 -14.74 6.41
N ALA A 189 -8.70 -13.70 6.15
CA ALA A 189 -9.12 -12.54 5.37
C ALA A 189 -9.48 -12.92 3.93
N LEU A 190 -8.68 -13.79 3.29
CA LEU A 190 -8.98 -14.31 1.95
C LEU A 190 -10.29 -15.11 1.94
N GLN A 191 -10.44 -16.05 2.88
CA GLN A 191 -11.66 -16.87 3.00
C GLN A 191 -12.91 -16.00 3.21
N ARG A 192 -12.80 -14.97 4.07
CA ARG A 192 -13.87 -14.00 4.29
C ARG A 192 -14.20 -13.24 3.01
N ALA A 193 -13.20 -12.78 2.27
CA ALA A 193 -13.39 -12.05 1.02
C ALA A 193 -14.09 -12.92 -0.03
N GLN A 194 -13.70 -14.19 -0.15
CA GLN A 194 -14.34 -15.18 -1.03
C GLN A 194 -15.82 -15.40 -0.64
N ALA A 195 -16.10 -15.59 0.65
CA ALA A 195 -17.47 -15.77 1.15
C ALA A 195 -18.34 -14.50 0.98
N LEU A 196 -17.75 -13.31 1.00
CA LEU A 196 -18.45 -12.05 0.72
C LEU A 196 -18.73 -11.90 -0.78
N ALA A 197 -17.81 -12.34 -1.64
CA ALA A 197 -17.98 -12.27 -3.10
C ALA A 197 -19.16 -13.12 -3.60
N GLU A 198 -19.54 -14.17 -2.88
CA GLU A 198 -20.75 -14.96 -3.17
C GLU A 198 -22.05 -14.21 -2.86
N LYS A 199 -21.99 -13.18 -2.01
CA LYS A 199 -23.16 -12.50 -1.43
C LYS A 199 -23.33 -11.06 -1.90
N LEU A 200 -22.24 -10.41 -2.28
CA LEU A 200 -22.19 -9.00 -2.62
C LEU A 200 -21.87 -8.80 -4.10
N PRO A 201 -22.47 -7.79 -4.77
CA PRO A 201 -21.96 -7.34 -6.05
C PRO A 201 -20.54 -6.79 -5.90
N LEU A 202 -19.75 -6.84 -6.97
CA LEU A 202 -18.32 -6.49 -6.94
C LEU A 202 -18.06 -5.10 -6.35
N GLU A 203 -18.84 -4.10 -6.72
CA GLU A 203 -18.66 -2.72 -6.26
C GLU A 203 -18.80 -2.63 -4.73
N GLN A 204 -19.78 -3.34 -4.16
CA GLN A 204 -19.98 -3.42 -2.70
C GLN A 204 -18.88 -4.26 -2.03
N LEU A 205 -18.47 -5.36 -2.66
CA LEU A 205 -17.36 -6.17 -2.18
C LEU A 205 -16.08 -5.33 -2.03
N ILE A 206 -15.73 -4.53 -3.04
CA ILE A 206 -14.54 -3.67 -3.00
C ILE A 206 -14.66 -2.63 -1.89
N VAL A 207 -15.81 -1.97 -1.75
CA VAL A 207 -16.05 -0.99 -0.66
C VAL A 207 -15.85 -1.63 0.72
N GLU A 208 -16.35 -2.85 0.92
CA GLU A 208 -16.19 -3.59 2.18
C GLU A 208 -14.73 -3.96 2.44
N LEU A 209 -14.05 -4.57 1.47
CA LEU A 209 -12.64 -5.01 1.60
C LEU A 209 -11.66 -3.84 1.75
N SER A 210 -11.97 -2.71 1.14
CA SER A 210 -11.15 -1.50 1.20
C SER A 210 -11.45 -0.61 2.40
N GLN A 211 -12.50 -0.92 3.17
CA GLN A 211 -13.02 -0.09 4.26
C GLN A 211 -13.43 1.32 3.79
N GLY A 212 -14.16 1.42 2.67
CA GLY A 212 -14.74 2.67 2.19
C GLY A 212 -14.02 3.30 1.00
N VAL A 213 -13.65 2.52 -0.01
CA VAL A 213 -13.14 3.03 -1.30
C VAL A 213 -14.07 2.51 -2.38
N GLU A 214 -14.68 3.44 -3.09
CA GLU A 214 -15.55 3.18 -4.23
C GLU A 214 -14.83 3.61 -5.50
N PHE A 215 -14.86 2.74 -6.51
CA PHE A 215 -14.32 3.01 -7.83
C PHE A 215 -15.45 2.99 -8.87
N ASP A 216 -15.36 3.87 -9.86
CA ASP A 216 -16.20 3.78 -11.05
C ASP A 216 -15.90 2.51 -11.85
N ARG A 217 -16.88 2.07 -12.65
CA ARG A 217 -16.78 0.84 -13.46
C ARG A 217 -15.57 0.84 -14.39
N SER A 218 -15.19 2.00 -14.93
CA SER A 218 -14.05 2.20 -15.82
C SER A 218 -12.69 1.90 -15.17
N PHE A 219 -12.63 1.85 -13.83
CA PHE A 219 -11.42 1.44 -13.12
C PHE A 219 -11.12 -0.04 -13.29
N PHE A 220 -12.15 -0.89 -13.43
CA PHE A 220 -11.97 -2.33 -13.48
C PHE A 220 -11.64 -2.80 -14.90
N LYS A 221 -10.66 -3.68 -15.01
CA LYS A 221 -10.32 -4.40 -16.25
C LYS A 221 -11.16 -5.69 -16.38
N PRO A 222 -11.18 -6.36 -17.55
CA PRO A 222 -11.93 -7.61 -17.75
C PRO A 222 -11.59 -8.72 -16.76
N ARG A 223 -10.35 -8.76 -16.26
CA ARG A 223 -9.92 -9.65 -15.16
C ARG A 223 -9.53 -8.84 -13.94
N LEU A 224 -9.97 -9.30 -12.79
CA LEU A 224 -9.67 -8.69 -11.50
C LEU A 224 -9.12 -9.74 -10.53
N ILE A 225 -7.90 -9.53 -10.06
CA ILE A 225 -7.25 -10.37 -9.05
C ILE A 225 -7.35 -9.67 -7.70
N LEU A 226 -7.86 -10.37 -6.68
CA LEU A 226 -7.86 -9.90 -5.29
C LEU A 226 -6.90 -10.71 -4.43
N ALA A 227 -6.08 -10.03 -3.63
CA ALA A 227 -5.21 -10.65 -2.63
C ALA A 227 -5.24 -9.87 -1.31
N PRO A 228 -5.21 -10.55 -0.14
CA PRO A 228 -5.16 -9.86 1.14
C PRO A 228 -3.74 -9.38 1.46
N THR A 229 -3.64 -8.28 2.20
CA THR A 229 -2.38 -7.79 2.81
C THR A 229 -2.62 -7.32 4.23
N TYR A 230 -1.66 -7.57 5.12
CA TYR A 230 -1.81 -7.23 6.53
C TYR A 230 -1.38 -5.79 6.75
N TRP A 231 -0.19 -5.43 6.26
CA TRP A 231 0.52 -4.21 6.57
C TRP A 231 -0.05 -2.95 5.93
N SER A 232 -0.65 -3.06 4.74
CA SER A 232 -1.26 -1.90 4.09
C SER A 232 -2.63 -1.54 4.65
N THR A 233 -3.24 -2.36 5.53
CA THR A 233 -4.58 -2.11 6.06
C THR A 233 -4.68 -0.75 6.77
N PRO A 234 -5.65 0.14 6.41
CA PRO A 234 -6.84 -0.12 5.58
C PRO A 234 -6.73 0.37 4.12
N LEU A 235 -5.52 0.65 3.64
CA LEU A 235 -5.26 1.14 2.29
C LEU A 235 -5.30 -0.01 1.28
N LEU A 236 -5.84 0.31 0.09
CA LEU A 236 -5.71 -0.53 -1.09
C LEU A 236 -4.38 -0.22 -1.79
N LEU A 237 -3.71 -1.26 -2.24
CA LEU A 237 -2.69 -1.15 -3.28
C LEU A 237 -3.26 -1.80 -4.54
N TYR A 238 -2.92 -1.29 -5.71
CA TYR A 238 -3.33 -1.89 -6.97
C TYR A 238 -2.23 -1.72 -8.00
N LEU A 239 -2.21 -2.63 -8.97
CA LEU A 239 -1.33 -2.56 -10.13
C LEU A 239 -1.99 -3.17 -11.36
N GLU A 240 -1.59 -2.71 -12.52
CA GLU A 240 -1.88 -3.41 -13.78
C GLU A 240 -0.88 -4.55 -14.00
N VAL A 241 -1.40 -5.78 -14.08
CA VAL A 241 -0.59 -6.97 -14.40
C VAL A 241 -0.32 -7.03 -15.91
N ASP A 242 -1.33 -6.69 -16.71
CA ASP A 242 -1.28 -6.57 -18.16
C ASP A 242 -2.41 -5.63 -18.65
N GLU A 243 -2.59 -5.51 -19.96
CA GLU A 243 -3.62 -4.66 -20.58
C GLU A 243 -5.06 -5.01 -20.16
N HIS A 244 -5.31 -6.23 -19.71
CA HIS A 244 -6.65 -6.77 -19.40
C HIS A 244 -6.85 -7.21 -17.94
N THR A 245 -5.79 -7.17 -17.12
CA THR A 245 -5.80 -7.69 -15.76
C THR A 245 -5.37 -6.63 -14.76
N LEU A 246 -6.29 -6.31 -13.84
CA LEU A 246 -6.01 -5.46 -12.67
C LEU A 246 -5.85 -6.34 -11.44
N MET A 247 -4.85 -6.04 -10.60
CA MET A 247 -4.71 -6.65 -9.29
C MET A 247 -4.96 -5.61 -8.20
N ILE A 248 -5.76 -5.97 -7.19
CA ILE A 248 -6.01 -5.18 -5.99
C ILE A 248 -5.58 -5.99 -4.78
N LEU A 249 -4.71 -5.40 -3.97
CA LEU A 249 -4.36 -5.88 -2.66
C LEU A 249 -5.18 -5.13 -1.61
N PHE A 250 -6.02 -5.88 -0.88
CA PHE A 250 -6.95 -5.32 0.10
C PHE A 250 -6.49 -5.56 1.54
N GLY A 251 -6.86 -4.64 2.44
CA GLY A 251 -6.49 -4.71 3.84
C GLY A 251 -7.15 -5.89 4.56
N GLY A 252 -6.37 -6.92 4.85
CA GLY A 252 -6.79 -8.16 5.50
C GLY A 252 -6.52 -8.22 7.00
N ARG A 253 -5.95 -7.17 7.62
CA ARG A 253 -5.72 -7.17 9.08
C ARG A 253 -7.05 -7.18 9.85
N PRO A 254 -7.27 -8.13 10.77
CA PRO A 254 -8.51 -8.21 11.56
C PRO A 254 -8.80 -6.93 12.35
N PRO A 255 -10.09 -6.57 12.54
CA PRO A 255 -10.47 -5.52 13.48
C PRO A 255 -9.99 -5.87 14.89
N GLY A 256 -9.23 -4.96 15.52
CA GLY A 256 -8.63 -5.16 16.84
C GLY A 256 -7.14 -5.44 16.81
N ASP A 257 -6.62 -6.01 15.72
CA ASP A 257 -5.20 -6.31 15.58
C ASP A 257 -4.36 -5.03 15.32
N SER A 258 -3.16 -5.02 15.87
CA SER A 258 -2.19 -3.94 15.73
C SER A 258 -1.09 -4.29 14.72
N LEU A 259 -0.48 -3.27 14.10
CA LEU A 259 0.79 -3.43 13.38
C LEU A 259 1.95 -3.72 14.34
N ILE A 260 1.81 -3.31 15.60
CA ILE A 260 2.83 -3.45 16.62
C ILE A 260 2.44 -4.63 17.52
N PRO A 261 3.22 -5.72 17.53
CA PRO A 261 2.95 -6.89 18.38
C PRO A 261 2.89 -6.50 19.86
N GLY A 262 1.97 -7.13 20.61
CA GLY A 262 1.83 -6.94 22.06
C GLY A 262 1.11 -5.66 22.49
N GLU A 263 0.60 -4.84 21.56
CA GLU A 263 -0.27 -3.71 21.90
C GLU A 263 -1.61 -4.20 22.47
N THR A 264 -1.96 -3.73 23.66
CA THR A 264 -3.22 -4.06 24.33
C THR A 264 -4.36 -3.12 23.96
N VAL A 265 -4.04 -1.93 23.44
CA VAL A 265 -5.02 -0.94 23.01
C VAL A 265 -5.30 -1.11 21.52
N PRO A 266 -6.57 -1.32 21.10
CA PRO A 266 -6.90 -1.43 19.69
C PRO A 266 -6.47 -0.19 18.90
N GLU A 267 -5.63 -0.38 17.88
CA GLU A 267 -5.04 0.72 17.11
C GLU A 267 -6.11 1.56 16.39
N GLY A 268 -7.16 0.91 15.88
CA GLY A 268 -8.29 1.57 15.22
C GLY A 268 -9.04 2.54 16.15
N LEU A 269 -9.25 2.15 17.42
CA LEU A 269 -9.88 2.97 18.43
C LEU A 269 -9.02 4.21 18.74
N MET A 270 -7.72 4.01 18.99
CA MET A 270 -6.79 5.11 19.25
C MET A 270 -6.71 6.10 18.08
N LYS A 271 -6.63 5.59 16.84
CA LYS A 271 -6.61 6.41 15.61
C LYS A 271 -7.89 7.22 15.46
N ALA A 272 -9.05 6.62 15.69
CA ALA A 272 -10.33 7.31 15.59
C ALA A 272 -10.49 8.39 16.66
N LEU A 273 -10.17 8.11 17.93
CA LEU A 273 -10.23 9.11 19.01
C LEU A 273 -9.29 10.30 18.73
N LYS A 274 -8.06 10.03 18.28
CA LYS A 274 -7.10 11.06 17.88
C LYS A 274 -7.60 11.88 16.67
N ALA A 275 -8.22 11.21 15.69
CA ALA A 275 -8.79 11.89 14.53
C ALA A 275 -10.01 12.74 14.91
N LEU A 276 -10.80 12.36 15.91
CA LEU A 276 -11.95 13.13 16.39
C LEU A 276 -11.57 14.27 17.34
N SER A 277 -10.41 14.21 17.99
CA SER A 277 -9.94 15.24 18.94
C SER A 277 -9.40 16.53 18.27
N ASP A 278 -9.87 16.89 17.09
CA ASP A 278 -9.49 18.11 16.36
C ASP A 278 -10.72 18.85 15.81
N PRO A 279 -10.86 20.15 16.11
CA PRO A 279 -12.05 20.91 15.73
C PRO A 279 -12.20 21.07 14.21
N THR A 280 -11.10 21.10 13.45
CA THR A 280 -11.17 21.21 11.98
C THR A 280 -11.68 19.92 11.37
N ARG A 281 -11.21 18.76 11.85
CA ARG A 281 -11.69 17.45 11.41
C ARG A 281 -13.17 17.23 11.72
N LEU A 282 -13.65 17.67 12.88
CA LEU A 282 -15.08 17.64 13.19
C LEU A 282 -15.92 18.54 12.27
N ARG A 283 -15.40 19.73 11.91
CA ARG A 283 -16.05 20.60 10.91
C ARG A 283 -16.05 19.97 9.52
N ILE A 284 -14.97 19.30 9.12
CA ILE A 284 -14.91 18.54 7.86
C ILE A 284 -16.01 17.48 7.85
N LEU A 285 -16.09 16.62 8.87
CA LEU A 285 -17.11 15.58 8.97
C LEU A 285 -18.53 16.14 8.88
N ARG A 286 -18.79 17.28 9.52
CA ARG A 286 -20.09 17.98 9.43
C ARG A 286 -20.43 18.40 7.99
N TYR A 287 -19.48 18.96 7.24
CA TYR A 287 -19.72 19.29 5.83
C TYR A 287 -19.93 18.04 4.97
N LEU A 288 -19.22 16.96 5.26
CA LEU A 288 -19.34 15.70 4.51
C LEU A 288 -20.68 15.00 4.78
N GLU A 289 -21.27 15.18 5.96
CA GLU A 289 -22.60 14.64 6.30
C GLU A 289 -23.72 15.30 5.47
N GLU A 290 -23.56 16.57 5.08
CA GLU A 290 -24.52 17.28 4.22
C GLU A 290 -24.46 16.77 2.77
N GLU A 291 -23.25 16.67 2.20
CA GLU A 291 -23.00 16.18 0.85
C GLU A 291 -21.53 15.72 0.67
N PRO A 292 -21.22 14.83 -0.28
CA PRO A 292 -19.84 14.49 -0.60
C PRO A 292 -19.05 15.67 -1.17
N HIS A 293 -17.80 15.84 -0.73
CA HIS A 293 -16.95 16.95 -1.20
C HIS A 293 -15.56 16.51 -1.64
N THR A 294 -14.99 17.27 -2.58
CA THR A 294 -13.56 17.24 -2.91
C THR A 294 -12.72 17.99 -1.86
N PRO A 295 -11.42 17.66 -1.73
CA PRO A 295 -10.50 18.43 -0.89
C PRO A 295 -10.51 19.94 -1.21
N SER A 296 -10.59 20.30 -2.49
CA SER A 296 -10.59 21.68 -2.96
C SER A 296 -11.88 22.44 -2.62
N GLN A 297 -13.04 21.76 -2.57
CA GLN A 297 -14.29 22.36 -2.09
C GLN A 297 -14.24 22.59 -0.57
N LEU A 298 -13.78 21.58 0.20
CA LEU A 298 -13.61 21.69 1.64
C LEU A 298 -12.63 22.81 2.03
N ALA A 299 -11.49 22.92 1.32
CA ALA A 299 -10.52 24.00 1.53
C ALA A 299 -11.15 25.39 1.36
N ARG A 300 -12.00 25.56 0.34
CA ARG A 300 -12.75 26.80 0.11
C ARG A 300 -13.78 27.06 1.22
N LYS A 301 -14.60 26.07 1.59
CA LYS A 301 -15.63 26.20 2.64
C LYS A 301 -15.02 26.50 4.02
N LEU A 302 -13.89 25.88 4.35
CA LEU A 302 -13.20 26.03 5.64
C LEU A 302 -12.23 27.21 5.68
N ARG A 303 -11.94 27.86 4.54
CA ARG A 303 -10.91 28.90 4.38
C ARG A 303 -9.52 28.42 4.82
N LEU A 304 -9.16 27.20 4.39
CA LEU A 304 -7.88 26.57 4.67
C LEU A 304 -7.09 26.35 3.37
N ARG A 305 -5.77 26.14 3.51
CA ARG A 305 -4.94 25.72 2.37
C ARG A 305 -5.26 24.26 2.02
N ALA A 306 -5.25 23.94 0.73
CA ALA A 306 -5.55 22.58 0.25
C ALA A 306 -4.68 21.48 0.93
N PRO A 307 -3.36 21.67 1.14
CA PRO A 307 -2.55 20.66 1.84
C PRO A 307 -3.03 20.34 3.26
N THR A 308 -3.55 21.35 3.99
CA THR A 308 -4.09 21.15 5.35
C THR A 308 -5.33 20.27 5.32
N VAL A 309 -6.24 20.50 4.37
CA VAL A 309 -7.45 19.68 4.22
C VAL A 309 -7.11 18.26 3.76
N THR A 310 -6.20 18.10 2.79
CA THR A 310 -5.73 16.78 2.37
C THR A 310 -5.11 16.00 3.52
N HIS A 311 -4.31 16.65 4.36
CA HIS A 311 -3.75 16.03 5.56
C HIS A 311 -4.84 15.58 6.53
N HIS A 312 -5.82 16.43 6.83
CA HIS A 312 -6.96 16.05 7.69
C HIS A 312 -7.80 14.90 7.13
N LEU A 313 -8.06 14.89 5.82
CA LEU A 313 -8.78 13.81 5.15
C LEU A 313 -7.98 12.50 5.18
N ALA A 314 -6.65 12.56 5.06
CA ALA A 314 -5.80 11.38 5.20
C ALA A 314 -5.88 10.78 6.62
N GLU A 315 -5.83 11.62 7.67
CA GLU A 315 -5.99 11.14 9.05
C GLU A 315 -7.38 10.55 9.30
N LEU A 316 -8.44 11.19 8.80
CA LEU A 316 -9.81 10.66 8.86
C LEU A 316 -9.95 9.33 8.11
N ARG A 317 -9.29 9.19 6.95
CA ARG A 317 -9.32 7.97 6.14
C ARG A 317 -8.58 6.82 6.82
N LEU A 318 -7.41 7.08 7.40
CA LEU A 318 -6.65 6.10 8.19
C LEU A 318 -7.40 5.66 9.46
N ALA A 319 -8.24 6.53 10.00
CA ALA A 319 -9.14 6.22 11.11
C ALA A 319 -10.44 5.50 10.69
N GLY A 320 -10.70 5.31 9.39
CA GLY A 320 -11.92 4.67 8.88
C GLY A 320 -13.18 5.54 8.95
N LEU A 321 -13.04 6.83 9.29
CA LEU A 321 -14.17 7.75 9.52
C LEU A 321 -14.79 8.28 8.21
N VAL A 322 -14.03 8.24 7.12
CA VAL A 322 -14.48 8.70 5.79
C VAL A 322 -14.25 7.63 4.74
N GLN A 323 -15.15 7.60 3.78
CA GLN A 323 -15.02 6.86 2.53
C GLN A 323 -14.65 7.78 1.37
N ILE A 324 -14.09 7.21 0.31
CA ILE A 324 -13.63 7.90 -0.88
C ILE A 324 -14.31 7.28 -2.10
N SER A 325 -14.93 8.11 -2.94
CA SER A 325 -15.43 7.75 -4.26
C SER A 325 -14.50 8.37 -5.31
N ILE A 326 -13.94 7.53 -6.19
CA ILE A 326 -13.00 7.95 -7.24
C ILE A 326 -13.76 7.94 -8.56
N LYS A 327 -14.04 9.14 -9.10
CA LYS A 327 -14.76 9.34 -10.35
C LYS A 327 -14.00 10.21 -11.33
N GLU A 328 -13.65 9.70 -12.51
CA GLU A 328 -12.91 10.46 -13.55
C GLU A 328 -11.75 11.30 -12.96
N ASP A 329 -10.90 10.65 -12.14
CA ASP A 329 -9.79 11.25 -11.36
C ASP A 329 -10.16 12.24 -10.24
N THR A 330 -11.44 12.49 -10.02
CA THR A 330 -11.94 13.31 -8.92
C THR A 330 -12.23 12.45 -7.69
N ARG A 331 -11.62 12.81 -6.55
CA ARG A 331 -11.85 12.16 -5.26
C ARG A 331 -12.90 12.91 -4.45
N LEU A 332 -14.05 12.28 -4.24
CA LEU A 332 -15.11 12.75 -3.35
C LEU A 332 -15.04 12.01 -2.02
N TYR A 333 -15.16 12.75 -0.92
CA TYR A 333 -15.16 12.20 0.43
C TYR A 333 -16.55 12.28 1.03
N ALA A 334 -16.93 11.26 1.78
CA ALA A 334 -18.17 11.21 2.56
C ALA A 334 -17.91 10.50 3.90
N PRO A 335 -18.74 10.69 4.95
CA PRO A 335 -18.61 9.95 6.20
C PRO A 335 -18.97 8.50 5.99
N ARG A 336 -18.29 7.59 6.70
CA ARG A 336 -18.64 6.17 6.67
C ARG A 336 -19.79 5.91 7.64
N LYS A 337 -21.01 5.78 7.11
CA LYS A 337 -22.22 5.55 7.91
C LYS A 337 -22.10 4.27 8.75
N GLY A 338 -22.60 4.29 9.99
CA GLY A 338 -22.54 3.13 10.89
C GLY A 338 -21.21 2.95 11.64
N TYR A 339 -20.14 3.63 11.21
CA TYR A 339 -18.81 3.42 11.79
C TYR A 339 -18.64 4.08 13.17
N LEU A 340 -19.32 5.20 13.43
CA LEU A 340 -19.28 5.84 14.75
C LEU A 340 -19.99 4.98 15.80
N GLU A 341 -21.11 4.34 15.45
CA GLU A 341 -21.79 3.40 16.34
C GLU A 341 -20.87 2.20 16.67
N GLN A 342 -20.19 1.64 15.65
CA GLN A 342 -19.22 0.58 15.84
C GLN A 342 -18.04 1.01 16.72
N LEU A 343 -17.55 2.24 16.55
CA LEU A 343 -16.47 2.80 17.36
C LEU A 343 -16.87 2.93 18.83
N CYS A 344 -18.08 3.42 19.12
CA CYS A 344 -18.60 3.52 20.49
C CYS A 344 -18.73 2.13 21.13
N GLN A 345 -19.27 1.16 20.41
CA GLN A 345 -19.36 -0.23 20.87
C GLN A 345 -17.97 -0.83 21.15
N ALA A 346 -17.01 -0.63 20.24
CA ALA A 346 -15.64 -1.09 20.43
C ALA A 346 -14.96 -0.42 21.64
N PHE A 347 -15.24 0.86 21.89
CA PHE A 347 -14.75 1.58 23.06
C PHE A 347 -15.32 1.03 24.35
N GLU A 348 -16.63 0.78 24.42
CA GLU A 348 -17.29 0.16 25.56
C GLU A 348 -16.77 -1.26 25.83
N GLN A 349 -16.62 -2.08 24.77
CA GLN A 349 -16.05 -3.42 24.87
C GLN A 349 -14.61 -3.39 25.39
N PHE A 350 -13.79 -2.46 24.91
CA PHE A 350 -12.42 -2.29 25.41
C PHE A 350 -12.40 -1.95 26.91
N LEU A 351 -13.26 -1.04 27.38
CA LEU A 351 -13.35 -0.70 28.81
C LEU A 351 -13.84 -1.86 29.69
N GLN A 352 -14.66 -2.75 29.13
CA GLN A 352 -15.19 -3.93 29.81
C GLN A 352 -14.28 -5.15 29.72
N SER A 353 -13.29 -5.14 28.82
CA SER A 353 -12.35 -6.25 28.67
C SER A 353 -11.51 -6.41 29.94
N GLU A 354 -11.37 -7.65 30.42
CA GLU A 354 -10.48 -7.93 31.54
C GLU A 354 -9.05 -7.56 31.15
N ASN A 355 -8.34 -6.85 32.04
CA ASN A 355 -6.92 -6.61 31.83
C ASN A 355 -6.23 -7.97 31.68
N PRO A 356 -5.39 -8.18 30.65
CA PRO A 356 -4.63 -9.40 30.53
C PRO A 356 -3.87 -9.61 31.84
N SER A 357 -4.11 -10.76 32.48
CA SER A 357 -3.45 -11.15 33.72
C SER A 357 -1.94 -10.91 33.55
N ARG A 358 -1.37 -10.04 34.39
CA ARG A 358 0.08 -9.88 34.47
C ARG A 358 0.65 -11.25 34.81
N GLY A 359 1.19 -11.94 33.81
CA GLY A 359 1.95 -13.16 34.03
C GLY A 359 3.08 -12.83 34.99
N GLU A 360 3.13 -13.55 36.10
CA GLU A 360 4.27 -13.63 37.02
C GLU A 360 5.51 -14.19 36.33
#